data_AF-A0AAV1PNG6-F1
#
_entry.id   AF-A0AAV1PNG6-F1
#
_cell.length_a   1.000
_cell.length_b   1.000
_cell.length_c   1.000
_cell.angle_alpha   90.00
_cell.angle_beta   90.00
_cell.angle_gamma   90.00
#
_symmetry.space_group_name_H-M   'P 1'
#
loop_
_entity.id
_entity.type
_entity.pdbx_description
1 polymer ?
#
loop_
_entity_poly.entity_id
_entity_poly.type
_entity_poly.pdbx_seq_one_letter_code
_entity_poly.pdbx_strand_id
1 'polypeptide(L)'
;MCDSKNKWQLKPTVQELFLVARDASIIPDISLDPVLTTFLSLESTAALQHQYAFLQRSMSTVQQTAFNLSLTGELGGRRVTCGGVGVIALALSVLFEQISLQVRGSTEGGLSMQRSQSKKIFGISSTSRIGWIVQEYLCLVPGIANNQEKMAETTELYDNWLKRELLDHFERMTTKKRMSSAAMQQWLTGAAVHLHMRIHQVRLRSVPFGSVESLRLSYKSSLGRLVQDYAAYLRRQVQETGAPRPRKPKTKTKVGPRQTTANISSLTNRSCSGHRLFNVSLVSPSNLTESFNETTTPNSTAEMSRICKTGGSNEDSGLNVPEGHDKTTVGMISRNTLNSTAYSRDKGAGMLGLLVIEPSRNVSHNVQHHPCESPAIQQALVSRIINAQDLDRNRNFFLYPEKGIHNLLGQKDDFELKTI
;
A
#
# COMPACT_ATOMS: atom_id res chain seq x y z
N MET A 1 -16.07 -18.53 31.93
CA MET A 1 -16.66 -17.88 30.73
C MET A 1 -17.27 -16.55 31.15
N CYS A 2 -17.32 -15.55 30.27
CA CYS A 2 -18.21 -14.41 30.51
C CYS A 2 -19.64 -14.78 30.13
N ASP A 3 -20.59 -14.37 30.97
CA ASP A 3 -21.94 -14.95 31.00
C ASP A 3 -22.79 -14.50 29.80
N SER A 4 -23.75 -15.33 29.40
CA SER A 4 -24.56 -15.15 28.18
C SER A 4 -25.40 -13.87 28.17
N LYS A 5 -25.53 -13.23 29.34
CA LYS A 5 -26.25 -11.96 29.55
C LYS A 5 -25.59 -10.75 28.89
N ASN A 6 -24.29 -10.79 28.58
CA ASN A 6 -23.56 -9.62 28.05
C ASN A 6 -23.68 -9.40 26.53
N LYS A 7 -24.33 -10.32 25.78
CA LYS A 7 -24.50 -10.22 24.31
C LYS A 7 -25.09 -8.89 23.82
N TRP A 8 -25.87 -8.20 24.65
CA TRP A 8 -26.56 -6.95 24.30
C TRP A 8 -25.63 -5.74 24.09
N GLN A 9 -24.46 -5.68 24.75
CA GLN A 9 -23.52 -4.55 24.61
C GLN A 9 -22.54 -4.71 23.44
N LEU A 10 -22.33 -5.93 22.93
CA LEU A 10 -21.35 -6.22 21.88
C LEU A 10 -21.58 -5.42 20.58
N LYS A 11 -22.83 -5.25 20.14
CA LYS A 11 -23.15 -4.51 18.91
C LYS A 11 -22.81 -3.00 19.03
N PRO A 12 -23.27 -2.27 20.06
CA PRO A 12 -22.82 -0.89 20.32
C PRO A 12 -21.30 -0.74 20.42
N THR A 13 -20.60 -1.55 21.23
CA THR A 13 -19.15 -1.45 21.42
C THR A 13 -18.36 -1.63 20.12
N VAL A 14 -18.75 -2.59 19.27
CA VAL A 14 -18.13 -2.82 17.95
C VAL A 14 -18.46 -1.69 16.97
N GLN A 15 -19.64 -1.07 17.07
CA GLN A 15 -20.00 0.12 16.29
C GLN A 15 -19.17 1.34 16.69
N GLU A 16 -18.95 1.56 17.98
CA GLU A 16 -18.17 2.68 18.52
C GLU A 16 -16.68 2.57 18.15
N LEU A 17 -16.06 1.40 18.38
CA LEU A 17 -14.67 1.14 18.01
C LEU A 17 -14.42 1.27 16.50
N PHE A 18 -15.38 0.84 15.67
CA PHE A 18 -15.30 1.02 14.21
C PHE A 18 -15.37 2.50 13.79
N LEU A 19 -16.18 3.32 14.47
CA LEU A 19 -16.23 4.77 14.20
C LEU A 19 -14.91 5.43 14.60
N VAL A 20 -14.39 5.15 15.80
CA VAL A 20 -13.07 5.66 16.24
C VAL A 20 -11.96 5.28 15.25
N ALA A 21 -11.95 4.04 14.76
CA ALA A 21 -11.00 3.58 13.75
C ALA A 21 -11.16 4.28 12.38
N ARG A 22 -12.39 4.53 11.95
CA ARG A 22 -12.70 5.25 10.71
C ARG A 22 -12.27 6.70 10.80
N ASP A 23 -12.60 7.36 11.90
CA ASP A 23 -12.38 8.80 12.09
C ASP A 23 -10.89 9.11 12.30
N ALA A 24 -10.13 8.17 12.89
CA ALA A 24 -8.67 8.18 12.91
C ALA A 24 -8.01 7.71 11.59
N SER A 25 -8.79 7.41 10.54
CA SER A 25 -8.31 6.94 9.23
C SER A 25 -7.46 5.66 9.26
N ILE A 26 -7.55 4.84 10.33
CA ILE A 26 -6.79 3.59 10.46
C ILE A 26 -7.50 2.38 9.84
N ILE A 27 -8.80 2.46 9.54
CA ILE A 27 -9.49 1.44 8.74
C ILE A 27 -8.73 1.20 7.42
N PRO A 28 -8.40 -0.04 7.06
CA PRO A 28 -7.80 -0.34 5.77
C PRO A 28 -8.84 -0.15 4.66
N ASP A 29 -8.35 0.25 3.49
CA ASP A 29 -9.11 0.24 2.25
C ASP A 29 -8.32 -0.59 1.22
N ILE A 30 -8.96 -1.65 0.73
CA ILE A 30 -8.49 -2.51 -0.36
C ILE A 30 -9.46 -2.47 -1.55
N SER A 31 -10.28 -1.44 -1.67
CA SER A 31 -11.13 -1.20 -2.83
C SER A 31 -10.29 -0.81 -4.05
N LEU A 32 -10.76 -1.15 -5.25
CA LEU A 32 -10.20 -0.62 -6.50
C LEU A 32 -10.43 0.89 -6.57
N ASP A 33 -9.39 1.63 -6.98
CA ASP A 33 -9.44 3.08 -7.11
C ASP A 33 -10.57 3.51 -8.08
N PRO A 34 -11.38 4.52 -7.74
CA PRO A 34 -12.46 5.00 -8.61
C PRO A 34 -12.01 5.33 -10.04
N VAL A 35 -10.80 5.86 -10.22
CA VAL A 35 -10.21 6.19 -11.53
C VAL A 35 -10.05 4.93 -12.38
N LEU A 36 -9.52 3.84 -11.79
CA LEU A 36 -9.44 2.53 -12.47
C LEU A 36 -10.83 2.05 -12.88
N THR A 37 -11.80 2.07 -11.96
CA THR A 37 -13.17 1.59 -12.27
C THR A 37 -13.91 2.45 -13.29
N THR A 38 -13.43 3.67 -13.53
CA THR A 38 -13.99 4.62 -14.51
C THR A 38 -13.37 4.41 -15.89
N PHE A 39 -12.03 4.48 -16.00
CA PHE A 39 -11.34 4.40 -17.29
C PHE A 39 -11.10 2.97 -17.80
N LEU A 40 -11.17 1.96 -16.92
CA LEU A 40 -11.13 0.54 -17.30
C LEU A 40 -12.56 -0.04 -17.40
N SER A 41 -13.45 0.67 -18.10
CA SER A 41 -14.87 0.34 -18.23
C SER A 41 -15.40 0.57 -19.67
N LEU A 42 -16.67 0.22 -19.91
CA LEU A 42 -17.37 0.53 -21.16
C LEU A 42 -17.53 2.05 -21.39
N GLU A 43 -17.58 2.84 -20.32
CA GLU A 43 -17.74 4.30 -20.37
C GLU A 43 -16.41 5.06 -20.50
N SER A 44 -15.29 4.35 -20.73
CA SER A 44 -13.95 4.96 -20.74
C SER A 44 -13.83 6.13 -21.72
N THR A 45 -14.48 6.04 -22.89
CA THR A 45 -14.53 7.08 -23.92
C THR A 45 -15.25 8.33 -23.40
N ALA A 46 -16.43 8.16 -22.81
CA ALA A 46 -17.25 9.24 -22.28
C ALA A 46 -16.59 9.91 -21.07
N ALA A 47 -15.99 9.12 -20.17
CA ALA A 47 -15.23 9.63 -19.02
C ALA A 47 -14.03 10.49 -19.44
N LEU A 48 -13.29 10.06 -20.48
CA LEU A 48 -12.13 10.78 -21.01
C LEU A 48 -12.54 12.11 -21.67
N GLN A 49 -13.59 12.10 -22.50
CA GLN A 49 -14.15 13.32 -23.07
C GLN A 49 -14.69 14.27 -21.98
N HIS A 50 -15.30 13.74 -20.92
CA HIS A 50 -15.79 14.53 -19.80
C HIS A 50 -14.64 15.18 -19.00
N GLN A 51 -13.59 14.44 -18.65
CA GLN A 51 -12.43 14.98 -17.93
C GLN A 51 -11.73 16.07 -18.74
N TYR A 52 -11.48 15.83 -20.03
CA TYR A 52 -10.88 16.82 -20.94
C TYR A 52 -11.68 18.12 -20.97
N ALA A 53 -12.99 18.03 -21.19
CA ALA A 53 -13.87 19.20 -21.21
C ALA A 53 -14.00 19.89 -19.83
N PHE A 54 -13.93 19.15 -18.72
CA PHE A 54 -13.95 19.70 -17.37
C PHE A 54 -12.67 20.49 -17.05
N LEU A 55 -11.50 19.96 -17.42
CA LEU A 55 -10.22 20.63 -17.27
C LEU A 55 -10.13 21.91 -18.13
N GLN A 56 -10.63 21.89 -19.37
CA GLN A 56 -10.69 23.06 -20.23
C GLN A 56 -11.63 24.16 -19.71
N ARG A 57 -12.84 23.81 -19.25
CA ARG A 57 -13.81 24.78 -18.68
C ARG A 57 -13.27 25.56 -17.48
N SER A 58 -12.26 25.04 -16.80
CA SER A 58 -11.61 25.66 -15.63
C SER A 58 -10.23 26.25 -15.95
N MET A 59 -9.97 26.55 -17.23
CA MET A 59 -8.77 27.24 -17.74
C MET A 59 -9.16 28.50 -18.53
N SER A 60 -8.31 29.53 -18.52
CA SER A 60 -8.43 30.68 -19.44
C SER A 60 -8.09 30.28 -20.89
N THR A 61 -8.48 31.08 -21.89
CA THR A 61 -8.19 30.78 -23.31
C THR A 61 -6.70 30.56 -23.58
N VAL A 62 -5.81 31.33 -22.92
CA VAL A 62 -4.35 31.17 -23.05
C VAL A 62 -3.89 29.83 -22.47
N GLN A 63 -4.44 29.43 -21.31
CA GLN A 63 -4.17 28.13 -20.71
C GLN A 63 -4.74 26.97 -21.55
N GLN A 64 -5.94 27.10 -22.11
CA GLN A 64 -6.52 26.08 -22.99
C GLN A 64 -5.67 25.86 -24.25
N THR A 65 -5.14 26.92 -24.86
CA THR A 65 -4.21 26.84 -25.99
C THR A 65 -2.90 26.16 -25.59
N ALA A 66 -2.30 26.54 -24.47
CA ALA A 66 -1.07 25.91 -23.96
C ALA A 66 -1.29 24.42 -23.65
N PHE A 67 -2.40 24.08 -22.99
CA PHE A 67 -2.80 22.70 -22.67
C PHE A 67 -2.96 21.84 -23.93
N ASN A 68 -3.67 22.34 -24.95
CA ASN A 68 -3.85 21.64 -26.22
C ASN A 68 -2.55 21.52 -27.03
N LEU A 69 -1.65 22.52 -26.96
CA LEU A 69 -0.33 22.47 -27.60
C LEU A 69 0.56 21.39 -26.97
N SER A 70 0.68 21.38 -25.63
CA SER A 70 1.43 20.36 -24.90
C SER A 70 0.86 18.95 -25.15
N LEU A 71 -0.48 18.79 -25.13
CA LEU A 71 -1.11 17.52 -25.49
C LEU A 71 -0.81 17.09 -26.93
N THR A 72 -0.81 18.01 -27.90
CA THR A 72 -0.47 17.70 -29.29
C THR A 72 0.98 17.22 -29.43
N GLY A 73 1.89 17.76 -28.62
CA GLY A 73 3.29 17.30 -28.54
C GLY A 73 3.43 15.90 -27.93
N GLU A 74 2.89 15.69 -26.73
CA GLU A 74 2.99 14.43 -25.98
C GLU A 74 2.28 13.25 -26.67
N LEU A 75 1.24 13.52 -27.47
CA LEU A 75 0.55 12.51 -28.30
C LEU A 75 1.18 12.31 -29.69
N GLY A 76 2.15 13.15 -30.09
CA GLY A 76 2.68 13.17 -31.45
C GLY A 76 1.64 13.50 -32.53
N GLY A 77 0.53 14.16 -32.16
CA GLY A 77 -0.61 14.38 -33.04
C GLY A 77 -1.88 14.84 -32.31
N ARG A 78 -2.96 15.05 -33.08
CA ARG A 78 -4.26 15.53 -32.56
C ARG A 78 -5.29 14.42 -32.31
N ARG A 79 -4.99 13.20 -32.73
CA ARG A 79 -5.80 11.98 -32.58
C ARG A 79 -4.96 10.92 -31.87
N VAL A 80 -5.60 9.94 -31.24
CA VAL A 80 -4.98 8.73 -30.70
C VAL A 80 -5.60 7.53 -31.40
N THR A 81 -4.85 6.88 -32.31
CA THR A 81 -5.36 5.89 -33.27
C THR A 81 -5.37 4.44 -32.81
N CYS A 82 -4.74 4.14 -31.66
CA CYS A 82 -4.90 2.83 -30.99
C CYS A 82 -6.14 2.78 -30.07
N GLY A 83 -7.10 3.69 -30.25
CA GLY A 83 -8.30 3.85 -29.42
C GLY A 83 -8.04 4.62 -28.12
N GLY A 84 -8.92 5.57 -27.81
CA GLY A 84 -8.99 6.30 -26.53
C GLY A 84 -9.77 5.54 -25.45
N VAL A 85 -9.50 4.23 -25.29
CA VAL A 85 -10.34 3.30 -24.52
C VAL A 85 -9.54 2.39 -23.58
N GLY A 86 -10.11 2.01 -22.44
CA GLY A 86 -9.46 1.13 -21.45
C GLY A 86 -8.13 1.70 -20.91
N VAL A 87 -7.05 0.92 -20.98
CA VAL A 87 -5.71 1.38 -20.55
C VAL A 87 -5.21 2.63 -21.26
N ILE A 88 -5.62 2.88 -22.51
CA ILE A 88 -5.24 4.11 -23.21
C ILE A 88 -5.98 5.31 -22.63
N ALA A 89 -7.29 5.17 -22.37
CA ALA A 89 -8.06 6.20 -21.65
C ALA A 89 -7.49 6.47 -20.25
N LEU A 90 -7.04 5.43 -19.55
CA LEU A 90 -6.37 5.57 -18.25
C LEU A 90 -5.05 6.36 -18.37
N ALA A 91 -4.20 6.04 -19.34
CA ALA A 91 -2.95 6.79 -19.58
C ALA A 91 -3.20 8.26 -19.93
N LEU A 92 -4.15 8.51 -20.84
CA LEU A 92 -4.56 9.85 -21.23
C LEU A 92 -5.15 10.63 -20.03
N SER A 93 -5.91 9.99 -19.15
CA SER A 93 -6.45 10.63 -17.93
C SER A 93 -5.36 11.14 -16.98
N VAL A 94 -4.23 10.43 -16.88
CA VAL A 94 -3.06 10.82 -16.09
C VAL A 94 -2.30 11.96 -16.79
N LEU A 95 -2.12 11.88 -18.10
CA LEU A 95 -1.47 12.94 -18.88
C LEU A 95 -2.26 14.26 -18.81
N PHE A 96 -3.59 14.20 -18.92
CA PHE A 96 -4.45 15.38 -18.83
C PHE A 96 -4.30 16.08 -17.48
N GLU A 97 -4.31 15.32 -16.39
CA GLU A 97 -4.11 15.88 -15.04
C GLU A 97 -2.71 16.51 -14.93
N GLN A 98 -1.66 15.79 -15.34
CA GLN A 98 -0.26 16.26 -15.29
C GLN A 98 -0.06 17.58 -16.05
N ILE A 99 -0.49 17.68 -17.31
CA ILE A 99 -0.34 18.90 -18.11
C ILE A 99 -1.25 20.02 -17.57
N SER A 100 -2.44 19.71 -17.06
CA SER A 100 -3.31 20.72 -16.45
C SER A 100 -2.66 21.39 -15.24
N LEU A 101 -1.93 20.62 -14.43
CA LEU A 101 -1.18 21.12 -13.27
C LEU A 101 0.04 21.95 -13.70
N GLN A 102 0.75 21.55 -14.76
CA GLN A 102 1.85 22.35 -15.34
C GLN A 102 1.35 23.70 -15.87
N VAL A 103 0.29 23.70 -16.69
CA VAL A 103 -0.28 24.91 -17.32
C VAL A 103 -0.88 25.87 -16.28
N ARG A 104 -1.44 25.36 -15.18
CA ARG A 104 -1.95 26.19 -14.07
C ARG A 104 -0.83 26.66 -13.13
N GLY A 105 0.17 25.82 -12.88
CA GLY A 105 1.33 26.09 -12.03
C GLY A 105 2.43 26.93 -12.68
N SER A 106 2.27 27.35 -13.94
CA SER A 106 3.20 28.25 -14.64
C SER A 106 3.17 29.71 -14.14
N THR A 107 2.47 29.99 -13.04
CA THR A 107 2.44 31.29 -12.36
C THR A 107 3.19 31.15 -11.05
N GLU A 108 4.30 31.90 -10.91
CA GLU A 108 5.20 31.98 -9.74
C GLU A 108 6.01 30.71 -9.34
N GLY A 109 7.27 30.65 -9.82
CA GLY A 109 8.44 30.23 -9.03
C GLY A 109 8.43 28.87 -8.31
N GLY A 110 8.37 27.75 -9.05
CA GLY A 110 8.13 26.42 -8.44
C GLY A 110 8.92 25.20 -8.95
N LEU A 111 10.09 25.33 -9.58
CA LEU A 111 10.85 24.20 -10.19
C LEU A 111 11.25 23.04 -9.24
N SER A 112 10.99 23.16 -7.94
CA SER A 112 11.17 22.09 -6.95
C SER A 112 9.97 21.12 -6.85
N MET A 113 8.76 21.57 -7.19
CA MET A 113 7.52 20.84 -6.87
C MET A 113 7.14 19.71 -7.86
N GLN A 114 7.92 19.55 -8.94
CA GLN A 114 7.67 18.54 -9.98
C GLN A 114 8.18 17.13 -9.61
N ARG A 115 9.09 17.01 -8.62
CA ARG A 115 9.67 15.73 -8.17
C ARG A 115 8.92 15.06 -7.02
N SER A 116 7.80 15.65 -6.58
CA SER A 116 7.00 15.20 -5.42
C SER A 116 5.58 14.75 -5.79
N GLN A 117 5.13 14.93 -7.03
CA GLN A 117 3.81 14.49 -7.48
C GLN A 117 3.71 12.96 -7.47
N SER A 118 2.71 12.44 -6.74
CA SER A 118 2.35 11.01 -6.66
C SER A 118 3.47 10.02 -6.25
N LYS A 119 3.81 9.97 -4.95
CA LYS A 119 4.38 8.75 -4.34
C LYS A 119 3.43 7.54 -4.37
N LYS A 120 2.17 7.74 -4.77
CA LYS A 120 1.17 6.71 -5.00
C LYS A 120 0.40 7.00 -6.29
N ILE A 121 0.17 5.97 -7.09
CA ILE A 121 -0.74 5.97 -8.25
C ILE A 121 -1.85 4.95 -7.97
N PHE A 122 -3.13 5.31 -8.17
CA PHE A 122 -4.29 4.45 -7.89
C PHE A 122 -4.24 3.72 -6.52
N GLY A 123 -3.97 4.48 -5.45
CA GLY A 123 -3.77 3.99 -4.08
C GLY A 123 -2.41 3.35 -3.77
N ILE A 124 -1.73 2.79 -4.78
CA ILE A 124 -0.53 1.93 -4.62
C ILE A 124 0.77 2.71 -4.76
N SER A 125 1.80 2.34 -3.99
CA SER A 125 3.09 3.08 -4.00
C SER A 125 3.83 2.92 -5.31
N SER A 126 4.30 4.02 -5.91
CA SER A 126 5.18 4.00 -7.09
C SER A 126 6.56 3.39 -6.79
N THR A 127 6.94 3.30 -5.51
CA THR A 127 8.12 2.54 -5.05
C THR A 127 7.89 1.02 -4.95
N SER A 128 6.66 0.53 -5.12
CA SER A 128 6.40 -0.91 -5.25
C SER A 128 6.68 -1.35 -6.69
N ARG A 129 7.19 -2.57 -6.91
CA ARG A 129 7.53 -3.03 -8.27
C ARG A 129 6.29 -3.09 -9.18
N ILE A 130 5.12 -3.44 -8.65
CA ILE A 130 3.84 -3.35 -9.38
C ILE A 130 3.53 -1.89 -9.75
N GLY A 131 3.58 -0.97 -8.78
CA GLY A 131 3.29 0.45 -9.00
C GLY A 131 4.24 1.10 -10.01
N TRP A 132 5.52 0.75 -9.97
CA TRP A 132 6.49 1.20 -10.98
C TRP A 132 6.15 0.66 -12.38
N ILE A 133 5.91 -0.65 -12.54
CA ILE A 133 5.56 -1.24 -13.86
C ILE A 133 4.29 -0.58 -14.43
N VAL A 134 3.27 -0.33 -13.59
CA VAL A 134 2.01 0.32 -13.99
C VAL A 134 2.24 1.80 -14.35
N GLN A 135 2.97 2.56 -13.55
CA GLN A 135 3.25 3.98 -13.82
C GLN A 135 4.07 4.15 -15.10
N GLU A 136 5.18 3.42 -15.22
CA GLU A 136 6.11 3.52 -16.36
C GLU A 136 5.39 3.20 -17.68
N TYR A 137 4.54 2.15 -17.71
CA TYR A 137 3.69 1.84 -18.85
C TYR A 137 2.76 3.01 -19.21
N LEU A 138 2.01 3.54 -18.23
CA LEU A 138 1.04 4.61 -18.48
C LEU A 138 1.70 5.95 -18.88
N CYS A 139 2.95 6.18 -18.49
CA CYS A 139 3.75 7.33 -18.96
C CYS A 139 4.24 7.14 -20.41
N LEU A 140 4.52 5.91 -20.86
CA LEU A 140 4.94 5.64 -22.25
C LEU A 140 3.77 5.66 -23.24
N VAL A 141 2.59 5.17 -22.84
CA VAL A 141 1.42 4.98 -23.72
C VAL A 141 1.08 6.19 -24.60
N PRO A 142 0.98 7.44 -24.10
CA PRO A 142 0.54 8.57 -24.92
C PRO A 142 1.41 8.83 -26.15
N GLY A 143 2.74 8.71 -26.01
CA GLY A 143 3.70 8.93 -27.10
C GLY A 143 3.83 7.75 -28.08
N ILE A 144 3.22 6.59 -27.80
CA ILE A 144 3.25 5.41 -28.68
C ILE A 144 1.87 5.00 -29.21
N ALA A 145 0.77 5.48 -28.63
CA ALA A 145 -0.60 5.11 -28.99
C ALA A 145 -1.08 5.60 -30.38
N ASN A 146 -0.18 6.19 -31.18
CA ASN A 146 -0.36 6.48 -32.61
C ASN A 146 0.46 5.55 -33.54
N ASN A 147 1.19 4.58 -33.00
CA ASN A 147 1.93 3.56 -33.75
C ASN A 147 1.52 2.16 -33.25
N GLN A 148 0.73 1.43 -34.05
CA GLN A 148 0.14 0.15 -33.66
C GLN A 148 1.19 -0.94 -33.32
N GLU A 149 2.33 -0.93 -34.01
CA GLU A 149 3.44 -1.89 -33.81
C GLU A 149 4.13 -1.65 -32.45
N LYS A 150 4.61 -0.42 -32.21
CA LYS A 150 5.21 -0.02 -30.92
C LYS A 150 4.25 -0.17 -29.76
N MET A 151 2.96 0.13 -29.97
CA MET A 151 1.91 -0.07 -28.97
C MET A 151 1.73 -1.56 -28.64
N ALA A 152 1.75 -2.45 -29.63
CA ALA A 152 1.67 -3.90 -29.44
C ALA A 152 2.89 -4.45 -28.67
N GLU A 153 4.11 -4.15 -29.15
CA GLU A 153 5.37 -4.59 -28.54
C GLU A 153 5.50 -4.11 -27.08
N THR A 154 5.21 -2.83 -26.84
CA THR A 154 5.31 -2.24 -25.50
C THR A 154 4.25 -2.82 -24.57
N THR A 155 3.01 -3.00 -25.04
CA THR A 155 1.97 -3.65 -24.22
C THR A 155 2.34 -5.09 -23.89
N GLU A 156 2.94 -5.84 -24.81
CA GLU A 156 3.40 -7.21 -24.54
C GLU A 156 4.56 -7.28 -23.55
N LEU A 157 5.54 -6.37 -23.67
CA LEU A 157 6.67 -6.30 -22.73
C LEU A 157 6.17 -6.06 -21.30
N TYR A 158 5.30 -5.06 -21.13
CA TYR A 158 4.78 -4.68 -19.81
C TYR A 158 3.72 -5.66 -19.26
N ASP A 159 2.89 -6.31 -20.10
CA ASP A 159 2.06 -7.46 -19.71
C ASP A 159 2.94 -8.57 -19.13
N ASN A 160 3.99 -8.97 -19.88
CA ASN A 160 4.92 -10.02 -19.46
C ASN A 160 5.66 -9.69 -18.15
N TRP A 161 5.98 -8.43 -17.89
CA TRP A 161 6.59 -7.99 -16.63
C TRP A 161 5.57 -7.98 -15.48
N LEU A 162 4.40 -7.36 -15.68
CA LEU A 162 3.36 -7.22 -14.68
C LEU A 162 2.78 -8.58 -14.26
N LYS A 163 2.61 -9.50 -15.21
CA LYS A 163 2.23 -10.91 -14.99
C LYS A 163 3.17 -11.62 -14.01
N ARG A 164 4.48 -11.49 -14.21
CA ARG A 164 5.51 -12.15 -13.38
C ARG A 164 5.52 -11.58 -11.96
N GLU A 165 5.47 -10.25 -11.85
CA GLU A 165 5.43 -9.58 -10.55
C GLU A 165 4.15 -9.91 -9.78
N LEU A 166 2.98 -9.96 -10.44
CA LEU A 166 1.70 -10.32 -9.80
C LEU A 166 1.67 -11.78 -9.30
N LEU A 167 2.34 -12.70 -9.99
CA LEU A 167 2.48 -14.09 -9.54
C LEU A 167 3.38 -14.21 -8.29
N ASP A 168 4.57 -13.62 -8.27
CA ASP A 168 5.40 -13.60 -7.06
C ASP A 168 4.77 -12.74 -5.95
N HIS A 169 3.96 -11.71 -6.26
CA HIS A 169 3.22 -10.96 -5.24
C HIS A 169 2.13 -11.81 -4.57
N PHE A 170 1.36 -12.57 -5.37
CA PHE A 170 0.40 -13.54 -4.87
C PHE A 170 1.09 -14.63 -4.02
N GLU A 171 2.24 -15.14 -4.46
CA GLU A 171 3.02 -16.11 -3.70
C GLU A 171 3.55 -15.51 -2.39
N ARG A 172 4.12 -14.30 -2.42
CA ARG A 172 4.62 -13.58 -1.24
C ARG A 172 3.54 -13.35 -0.19
N MET A 173 2.34 -12.96 -0.60
CA MET A 173 1.21 -12.81 0.32
C MET A 173 0.78 -14.14 0.93
N THR A 174 0.64 -15.19 0.11
CA THR A 174 -0.12 -16.39 0.49
C THR A 174 0.71 -17.59 0.97
N THR A 175 1.96 -17.77 0.51
CA THR A 175 2.86 -18.85 1.00
C THR A 175 3.89 -18.27 1.97
N LYS A 176 4.54 -17.17 1.60
CA LYS A 176 5.59 -16.49 2.39
C LYS A 176 4.99 -15.59 3.51
N LYS A 177 3.66 -15.61 3.68
CA LYS A 177 2.87 -14.94 4.74
C LYS A 177 3.02 -13.41 4.82
N ARG A 178 3.44 -12.74 3.74
CA ARG A 178 3.62 -11.28 3.67
C ARG A 178 2.32 -10.55 3.29
N MET A 179 1.20 -10.99 3.85
CA MET A 179 -0.10 -10.36 3.66
C MET A 179 -0.15 -8.99 4.37
N SER A 180 -0.82 -8.02 3.76
CA SER A 180 -1.18 -6.71 4.34
C SER A 180 -2.20 -6.03 3.42
N SER A 181 -2.90 -5.00 3.90
CA SER A 181 -3.82 -4.20 3.07
C SER A 181 -3.09 -3.55 1.89
N ALA A 182 -1.86 -3.09 2.10
CA ALA A 182 -1.04 -2.48 1.05
C ALA A 182 -0.65 -3.49 -0.05
N ALA A 183 -0.42 -4.77 0.31
CA ALA A 183 -0.15 -5.84 -0.65
C ALA A 183 -1.42 -6.27 -1.40
N MET A 184 -2.57 -6.36 -0.70
CA MET A 184 -3.88 -6.59 -1.33
C MET A 184 -4.20 -5.52 -2.37
N GLN A 185 -4.02 -4.24 -2.03
CA GLN A 185 -4.27 -3.12 -2.94
C GLN A 185 -3.29 -3.12 -4.13
N GLN A 186 -2.00 -3.41 -3.90
CA GLN A 186 -1.00 -3.60 -4.97
C GLN A 186 -1.42 -4.70 -5.95
N TRP A 187 -1.82 -5.86 -5.45
CA TRP A 187 -2.27 -6.97 -6.30
C TRP A 187 -3.55 -6.63 -7.08
N LEU A 188 -4.55 -6.03 -6.42
CA LEU A 188 -5.83 -5.67 -7.04
C LEU A 188 -5.67 -4.64 -8.16
N THR A 189 -4.97 -3.52 -7.90
CA THR A 189 -4.70 -2.50 -8.92
C THR A 189 -3.88 -3.08 -10.08
N GLY A 190 -2.83 -3.85 -9.80
CA GLY A 190 -2.02 -4.46 -10.84
C GLY A 190 -2.80 -5.48 -11.69
N ALA A 191 -3.62 -6.32 -11.07
CA ALA A 191 -4.47 -7.29 -11.76
C ALA A 191 -5.54 -6.60 -12.64
N ALA A 192 -6.13 -5.49 -12.16
CA ALA A 192 -7.09 -4.70 -12.92
C ALA A 192 -6.47 -4.07 -14.17
N VAL A 193 -5.30 -3.42 -14.03
CA VAL A 193 -4.56 -2.87 -15.18
C VAL A 193 -4.13 -3.98 -16.14
N HIS A 194 -3.56 -5.08 -15.64
CA HIS A 194 -3.10 -6.19 -16.47
C HIS A 194 -4.22 -6.83 -17.30
N LEU A 195 -5.42 -6.99 -16.73
CA LEU A 195 -6.58 -7.50 -17.49
C LEU A 195 -6.94 -6.56 -18.65
N HIS A 196 -6.85 -5.24 -18.46
CA HIS A 196 -7.15 -4.27 -19.52
C HIS A 196 -6.01 -4.07 -20.53
N MET A 197 -4.75 -4.28 -20.14
CA MET A 197 -3.64 -4.45 -21.09
C MET A 197 -3.91 -5.64 -22.01
N ARG A 198 -4.31 -6.78 -21.43
CA ARG A 198 -4.63 -7.99 -22.20
C ARG A 198 -5.85 -7.81 -23.12
N ILE A 199 -6.88 -7.07 -22.68
CA ILE A 199 -8.01 -6.63 -23.53
C ILE A 199 -7.50 -5.76 -24.69
N HIS A 200 -6.61 -4.80 -24.43
CA HIS A 200 -6.04 -3.93 -25.46
C HIS A 200 -5.19 -4.71 -26.48
N GLN A 201 -4.36 -5.68 -26.06
CA GLN A 201 -3.64 -6.57 -26.99
C GLN A 201 -4.56 -7.34 -27.94
N VAL A 202 -5.75 -7.78 -27.49
CA VAL A 202 -6.75 -8.41 -28.38
C VAL A 202 -7.33 -7.40 -29.37
N ARG A 203 -7.59 -6.15 -28.96
CA ARG A 203 -8.01 -5.07 -29.87
C ARG A 203 -6.95 -4.79 -30.95
N LEU A 204 -5.67 -4.78 -30.57
CA LEU A 204 -4.51 -4.67 -31.48
C LEU A 204 -4.26 -5.90 -32.36
N ARG A 205 -4.96 -7.02 -32.09
CA ARG A 205 -4.78 -8.37 -32.69
C ARG A 205 -3.46 -9.08 -32.35
N SER A 206 -2.72 -8.60 -31.35
CA SER A 206 -1.44 -9.17 -30.92
C SER A 206 -1.59 -10.52 -30.20
N VAL A 207 -2.74 -10.80 -29.60
CA VAL A 207 -3.01 -12.04 -28.82
C VAL A 207 -4.43 -12.56 -29.06
N PRO A 208 -4.69 -13.88 -28.93
CA PRO A 208 -6.01 -14.45 -29.22
C PRO A 208 -7.05 -14.09 -28.17
N PHE A 209 -8.31 -13.93 -28.61
CA PHE A 209 -9.48 -13.57 -27.79
C PHE A 209 -9.58 -14.33 -26.46
N GLY A 210 -9.45 -15.67 -26.49
CA GLY A 210 -9.58 -16.53 -25.30
C GLY A 210 -8.55 -16.29 -24.19
N SER A 211 -7.45 -15.56 -24.48
CA SER A 211 -6.46 -15.19 -23.46
C SER A 211 -7.02 -14.23 -22.40
N VAL A 212 -7.97 -13.36 -22.78
CA VAL A 212 -8.67 -12.46 -21.84
C VAL A 212 -9.55 -13.27 -20.88
N GLU A 213 -10.31 -14.23 -21.39
CA GLU A 213 -11.19 -15.06 -20.57
C GLU A 213 -10.40 -15.96 -19.61
N SER A 214 -9.34 -16.61 -20.09
CA SER A 214 -8.43 -17.40 -19.25
C SER A 214 -7.80 -16.56 -18.14
N LEU A 215 -7.33 -15.34 -18.44
CA LEU A 215 -6.74 -14.44 -17.46
C LEU A 215 -7.77 -13.97 -16.42
N ARG A 216 -8.98 -13.61 -16.88
CA ARG A 216 -10.10 -13.18 -16.04
C ARG A 216 -10.52 -14.27 -15.06
N LEU A 217 -10.65 -15.52 -15.51
CA LEU A 217 -10.97 -16.67 -14.65
C LEU A 217 -9.84 -16.96 -13.65
N SER A 218 -8.57 -16.78 -14.03
CA SER A 218 -7.43 -16.89 -13.11
C SER A 218 -7.47 -15.82 -12.01
N TYR A 219 -7.76 -14.56 -12.36
CA TYR A 219 -7.86 -13.46 -11.38
C TYR A 219 -9.11 -13.55 -10.49
N LYS A 220 -10.25 -14.00 -11.01
CA LYS A 220 -11.43 -14.38 -10.20
C LYS A 220 -11.05 -15.37 -9.09
N SER A 221 -10.37 -16.45 -9.46
CA SER A 221 -9.99 -17.53 -8.54
C SER A 221 -8.92 -17.07 -7.53
N SER A 222 -7.92 -16.33 -8.00
CA SER A 222 -6.86 -15.75 -7.17
C SER A 222 -7.41 -14.76 -6.15
N LEU A 223 -8.31 -13.86 -6.57
CA LEU A 223 -8.97 -12.90 -5.67
C LEU A 223 -9.82 -13.60 -4.61
N GLY A 224 -10.58 -14.64 -4.99
CA GLY A 224 -11.38 -15.42 -4.05
C GLY A 224 -10.53 -16.02 -2.92
N ARG A 225 -9.34 -16.54 -3.24
CA ARG A 225 -8.37 -17.02 -2.24
C ARG A 225 -7.76 -15.87 -1.43
N LEU A 226 -7.35 -14.77 -2.08
CA LEU A 226 -6.75 -13.62 -1.40
C LEU A 226 -7.69 -12.98 -0.38
N VAL A 227 -8.99 -12.87 -0.66
CA VAL A 227 -9.99 -12.37 0.30
C VAL A 227 -10.09 -13.28 1.53
N GLN A 228 -10.03 -14.61 1.36
CA GLN A 228 -10.03 -15.57 2.47
C GLN A 228 -8.75 -15.47 3.31
N ASP A 229 -7.58 -15.44 2.66
CA ASP A 229 -6.27 -15.30 3.31
C ASP A 229 -6.14 -13.93 4.02
N TYR A 230 -6.66 -12.85 3.45
CA TYR A 230 -6.67 -11.51 4.05
C TYR A 230 -7.61 -11.42 5.25
N ALA A 231 -8.80 -12.02 5.19
CA ALA A 231 -9.68 -12.14 6.35
C ALA A 231 -9.05 -13.00 7.46
N ALA A 232 -8.29 -14.04 7.12
CA ALA A 232 -7.52 -14.85 8.07
C ALA A 232 -6.29 -14.12 8.64
N TYR A 233 -5.74 -13.15 7.92
CA TYR A 233 -4.69 -12.23 8.36
C TYR A 233 -5.23 -11.18 9.34
N LEU A 234 -6.33 -10.49 9.02
CA LEU A 234 -6.93 -9.49 9.91
C LEU A 234 -7.33 -10.08 11.27
N ARG A 235 -7.82 -11.34 11.33
CA ARG A 235 -8.08 -12.07 12.59
C ARG A 235 -6.85 -12.30 13.48
N ARG A 236 -5.63 -12.04 12.98
CA ARG A 236 -4.36 -12.15 13.74
C ARG A 236 -3.77 -10.78 14.08
N GLN A 237 -4.10 -9.74 13.31
CA GLN A 237 -3.57 -8.39 13.47
C GLN A 237 -4.50 -7.45 14.26
N VAL A 238 -5.83 -7.64 14.15
CA VAL A 238 -6.80 -6.84 14.90
C VAL A 238 -6.70 -7.19 16.38
N GLN A 239 -6.13 -6.28 17.14
CA GLN A 239 -5.94 -6.37 18.59
C GLN A 239 -6.59 -5.17 19.25
N GLU A 240 -7.25 -5.43 20.38
CA GLU A 240 -8.11 -4.47 21.06
C GLU A 240 -7.91 -4.66 22.56
N THR A 241 -7.72 -3.57 23.30
CA THR A 241 -7.64 -3.54 24.77
C THR A 241 -8.49 -2.40 25.32
N GLY A 242 -9.56 -2.74 26.03
CA GLY A 242 -10.58 -1.77 26.47
C GLY A 242 -10.08 -0.74 27.48
N ALA A 243 -10.68 0.45 27.47
CA ALA A 243 -10.31 1.53 28.37
C ALA A 243 -10.55 1.15 29.85
N PRO A 244 -9.56 1.35 30.76
CA PRO A 244 -9.72 1.04 32.17
C PRO A 244 -10.91 1.78 32.81
N ARG A 245 -11.93 1.02 33.28
CA ARG A 245 -13.08 1.61 33.98
C ARG A 245 -12.62 2.47 35.17
N PRO A 246 -13.19 3.67 35.38
CA PRO A 246 -12.88 4.50 36.54
C PRO A 246 -13.05 3.72 37.85
N ARG A 247 -11.96 3.58 38.60
CA ARG A 247 -12.01 2.98 39.95
C ARG A 247 -12.84 3.90 40.84
N LYS A 248 -14.08 3.49 41.16
CA LYS A 248 -14.92 4.19 42.15
C LYS A 248 -14.08 4.48 43.40
N PRO A 249 -14.07 5.73 43.92
CA PRO A 249 -13.28 6.05 45.10
C PRO A 249 -13.73 5.15 46.25
N LYS A 250 -12.80 4.46 46.91
CA LYS A 250 -13.11 3.67 48.09
C LYS A 250 -13.68 4.61 49.14
N THR A 251 -14.96 4.49 49.46
CA THR A 251 -15.60 5.21 50.56
C THR A 251 -14.83 4.90 51.83
N LYS A 252 -14.10 5.88 52.37
CA LYS A 252 -13.41 5.71 53.65
C LYS A 252 -14.48 5.67 54.74
N THR A 253 -14.85 4.47 55.18
CA THR A 253 -15.68 4.27 56.37
C THR A 253 -15.02 4.98 57.55
N LYS A 254 -15.64 6.05 58.06
CA LYS A 254 -15.20 6.70 59.30
C LYS A 254 -15.47 5.72 60.45
N VAL A 255 -14.42 5.15 61.02
CA VAL A 255 -14.47 4.50 62.33
C VAL A 255 -13.89 5.48 63.35
N GLY A 256 -14.62 5.72 64.44
CA GLY A 256 -14.21 6.65 65.50
C GLY A 256 -13.14 6.06 66.44
N PRO A 257 -12.54 6.88 67.32
CA PRO A 257 -11.34 6.50 68.06
C PRO A 257 -11.61 5.95 69.48
N ARG A 258 -10.99 4.82 69.81
CA ARG A 258 -10.31 4.51 71.10
C ARG A 258 -9.45 3.24 70.88
N GLN A 259 -8.15 3.28 71.15
CA GLN A 259 -7.47 2.91 72.41
C GLN A 259 -7.67 1.45 72.85
N THR A 260 -6.70 0.67 73.35
CA THR A 260 -5.21 0.66 73.34
C THR A 260 -4.79 -0.74 73.87
N THR A 261 -3.56 -1.21 73.54
CA THR A 261 -2.82 -2.41 74.03
C THR A 261 -2.95 -3.69 73.21
N ALA A 262 -1.89 -4.51 73.07
CA ALA A 262 -0.45 -4.23 73.06
C ALA A 262 0.29 -5.40 72.33
N ASN A 263 1.51 -5.14 71.84
CA ASN A 263 2.62 -6.04 71.45
C ASN A 263 2.33 -7.57 71.30
N ILE A 264 2.82 -8.25 70.26
CA ILE A 264 4.26 -8.53 70.07
C ILE A 264 4.67 -8.46 68.59
N SER A 265 5.97 -8.20 68.37
CA SER A 265 6.61 -8.03 67.07
C SER A 265 7.16 -9.32 66.46
N SER A 266 7.22 -9.36 65.12
CA SER A 266 8.44 -9.69 64.40
C SER A 266 8.38 -9.19 62.96
N LEU A 267 9.47 -8.59 62.48
CA LEU A 267 9.64 -8.18 61.08
C LEU A 267 10.10 -9.38 60.23
N THR A 268 9.77 -9.35 58.94
CA THR A 268 10.77 -9.64 57.90
C THR A 268 10.38 -8.93 56.61
N ASN A 269 11.29 -8.14 56.05
CA ASN A 269 11.00 -7.27 54.91
C ASN A 269 11.76 -7.72 53.66
N ARG A 270 11.00 -8.13 52.65
CA ARG A 270 11.26 -8.09 51.21
C ARG A 270 12.45 -7.22 50.73
N SER A 271 13.42 -7.82 50.02
CA SER A 271 14.15 -7.26 48.86
C SER A 271 15.31 -8.19 48.40
N CYS A 272 15.94 -8.06 47.22
CA CYS A 272 15.49 -7.73 45.85
C CYS A 272 16.68 -7.85 44.86
N SER A 273 16.42 -8.13 43.58
CA SER A 273 17.33 -7.97 42.43
C SER A 273 18.54 -8.94 42.31
N GLY A 274 19.03 -9.14 41.08
CA GLY A 274 20.22 -9.96 40.80
C GLY A 274 20.28 -10.65 39.42
N HIS A 275 20.19 -9.91 38.30
CA HIS A 275 20.47 -10.50 36.98
C HIS A 275 21.97 -10.81 36.79
N ARG A 276 22.31 -12.07 36.48
CA ARG A 276 23.40 -12.40 35.54
C ARG A 276 23.05 -13.64 34.71
N LEU A 277 23.24 -13.54 33.39
CA LEU A 277 23.43 -14.68 32.51
C LEU A 277 24.94 -14.92 32.39
N PHE A 278 25.36 -16.18 32.39
CA PHE A 278 26.37 -16.69 31.48
C PHE A 278 26.23 -18.21 31.39
N ASN A 279 26.28 -18.74 30.17
CA ASN A 279 26.24 -20.17 29.87
C ASN A 279 27.53 -20.54 29.13
N VAL A 280 28.22 -21.59 29.56
CA VAL A 280 29.39 -22.14 28.88
C VAL A 280 29.26 -23.66 28.84
N SER A 281 29.48 -24.23 27.66
CA SER A 281 29.36 -25.65 27.34
C SER A 281 30.45 -26.51 28.01
N LEU A 282 30.20 -27.81 28.21
CA LEU A 282 30.99 -28.89 27.57
C LEU A 282 30.47 -30.32 27.85
N VAL A 283 31.09 -31.26 27.14
CA VAL A 283 31.05 -32.74 27.26
C VAL A 283 29.86 -33.48 26.63
N SER A 284 30.16 -34.12 25.49
CA SER A 284 29.63 -35.45 25.12
C SER A 284 30.80 -36.44 25.18
N PRO A 285 30.54 -37.72 25.53
CA PRO A 285 30.79 -38.82 24.58
C PRO A 285 29.79 -40.00 24.74
N SER A 286 29.76 -41.06 23.92
CA SER A 286 30.05 -41.24 22.49
C SER A 286 29.56 -42.65 22.04
N ASN A 287 29.59 -42.92 20.73
CA ASN A 287 29.63 -44.24 20.07
C ASN A 287 28.46 -45.24 20.21
N LEU A 288 27.90 -45.61 19.06
CA LEU A 288 28.06 -46.98 18.54
C LEU A 288 27.97 -46.97 16.99
N THR A 289 28.74 -47.84 16.34
CA THR A 289 28.75 -48.10 14.88
C THR A 289 27.82 -49.28 14.55
N GLU A 290 27.53 -49.73 13.32
CA GLU A 290 28.11 -49.57 11.95
C GLU A 290 26.95 -49.78 10.90
N SER A 291 27.05 -49.98 9.56
CA SER A 291 28.13 -50.28 8.60
C SER A 291 27.73 -49.97 7.12
N PHE A 292 28.75 -49.79 6.27
CA PHE A 292 29.01 -50.27 4.88
C PHE A 292 27.87 -50.83 3.98
N ASN A 293 27.85 -50.68 2.64
CA ASN A 293 28.88 -50.35 1.60
C ASN A 293 28.27 -49.49 0.44
N GLU A 294 28.96 -48.53 -0.20
CA GLU A 294 29.89 -48.61 -1.38
C GLU A 294 29.25 -49.07 -2.73
N THR A 295 29.54 -48.53 -3.94
CA THR A 295 30.35 -47.38 -4.45
C THR A 295 29.69 -46.87 -5.78
N THR A 296 29.99 -45.71 -6.40
CA THR A 296 31.18 -45.39 -7.25
C THR A 296 31.11 -43.92 -7.72
N THR A 297 32.25 -43.23 -7.87
CA THR A 297 32.41 -41.93 -8.57
C THR A 297 33.60 -41.99 -9.55
N PRO A 298 33.84 -40.97 -10.42
CA PRO A 298 34.75 -39.89 -10.00
C PRO A 298 34.47 -38.47 -10.56
N ASN A 299 34.77 -37.49 -9.70
CA ASN A 299 35.23 -36.10 -9.87
C ASN A 299 35.37 -35.45 -11.27
N SER A 300 34.96 -34.17 -11.36
CA SER A 300 35.95 -33.07 -11.47
C SER A 300 35.39 -31.74 -10.93
N THR A 301 36.27 -30.78 -10.65
CA THR A 301 36.00 -29.54 -9.87
C THR A 301 35.94 -28.27 -10.71
N ALA A 302 35.04 -27.34 -10.35
CA ALA A 302 35.26 -25.90 -10.50
C ALA A 302 34.38 -25.10 -9.52
N GLU A 303 35.00 -24.38 -8.58
CA GLU A 303 34.36 -23.33 -7.79
C GLU A 303 34.85 -21.97 -8.30
N MET A 304 33.96 -21.01 -8.53
CA MET A 304 34.35 -19.64 -8.84
C MET A 304 33.33 -18.65 -8.25
N SER A 305 33.83 -17.60 -7.60
CA SER A 305 33.01 -16.53 -7.04
C SER A 305 33.53 -15.16 -7.49
N ARG A 306 32.68 -14.14 -7.30
CA ARG A 306 32.98 -12.69 -7.29
C ARG A 306 33.06 -11.92 -8.62
N ILE A 307 32.29 -10.83 -8.60
CA ILE A 307 32.63 -9.46 -9.07
C ILE A 307 32.76 -9.25 -10.58
N CYS A 308 31.77 -8.55 -11.14
CA CYS A 308 31.96 -7.74 -12.33
C CYS A 308 32.72 -6.44 -11.98
N LYS A 309 33.78 -6.13 -12.73
CA LYS A 309 34.38 -4.78 -12.77
C LYS A 309 33.93 -4.08 -14.05
N THR A 310 33.45 -2.85 -13.93
CA THR A 310 33.42 -1.90 -15.06
C THR A 310 34.77 -1.18 -15.12
N GLY A 311 35.32 -1.01 -16.32
CA GLY A 311 36.56 -0.26 -16.53
C GLY A 311 36.30 1.25 -16.64
N GLY A 312 37.23 2.04 -16.13
CA GLY A 312 37.34 3.49 -16.33
C GLY A 312 38.80 3.89 -16.14
N SER A 313 39.36 4.63 -17.10
CA SER A 313 40.80 4.94 -17.19
C SER A 313 41.15 6.27 -16.50
N ASN A 314 42.26 6.29 -15.77
CA ASN A 314 42.88 7.48 -15.21
C ASN A 314 44.24 7.75 -15.86
N GLU A 315 44.44 8.97 -16.36
CA GLU A 315 45.67 9.77 -16.27
C GLU A 315 45.17 11.22 -16.05
N ASP A 316 45.55 12.08 -15.10
CA ASP A 316 46.63 12.26 -14.10
C ASP A 316 47.38 13.59 -14.35
N SER A 317 48.12 14.09 -13.35
CA SER A 317 48.96 15.31 -13.31
C SER A 317 48.28 16.67 -13.09
N GLY A 318 48.88 17.48 -12.20
CA GLY A 318 48.83 18.95 -12.27
C GLY A 318 48.36 19.71 -11.02
N LEU A 319 49.27 20.02 -10.09
CA LEU A 319 49.07 21.04 -9.05
C LEU A 319 49.26 22.46 -9.61
N ASN A 320 48.48 23.45 -9.14
CA ASN A 320 49.01 24.69 -8.55
C ASN A 320 47.91 25.58 -7.92
N VAL A 321 48.33 26.55 -7.11
CA VAL A 321 47.51 27.44 -6.24
C VAL A 321 47.78 28.91 -6.64
N PRO A 322 46.74 29.76 -6.73
CA PRO A 322 46.50 30.81 -5.71
C PRO A 322 45.08 30.66 -5.12
N GLU A 323 44.86 30.67 -3.80
CA GLU A 323 45.16 31.72 -2.81
C GLU A 323 44.26 32.96 -2.96
N GLY A 324 43.36 33.12 -1.99
CA GLY A 324 42.34 34.16 -1.93
C GLY A 324 41.51 34.01 -0.66
N HIS A 325 41.72 34.91 0.29
CA HIS A 325 40.96 35.00 1.55
C HIS A 325 39.47 35.33 1.25
N ASP A 326 38.50 34.94 2.09
CA ASP A 326 38.45 35.37 3.48
C ASP A 326 37.82 34.40 4.52
N LYS A 327 38.02 34.71 5.80
CA LYS A 327 37.56 33.90 6.95
C LYS A 327 36.37 34.54 7.68
N THR A 328 35.33 33.75 7.93
CA THR A 328 34.45 33.98 9.10
C THR A 328 34.05 32.65 9.73
N THR A 329 34.80 32.22 10.74
CA THR A 329 34.44 31.09 11.60
C THR A 329 33.45 31.54 12.68
N VAL A 330 32.43 30.72 12.95
CA VAL A 330 31.99 30.24 14.29
C VAL A 330 30.59 29.60 14.18
N GLY A 331 30.38 28.49 14.92
CA GLY A 331 29.03 28.09 15.34
C GLY A 331 28.39 26.89 14.62
N MET A 332 28.78 25.67 14.99
CA MET A 332 27.85 24.53 14.91
C MET A 332 26.71 24.77 15.91
N ILE A 333 25.51 25.12 15.43
CA ILE A 333 24.31 25.24 16.28
C ILE A 333 23.31 24.15 15.90
N SER A 334 23.22 23.13 16.76
CA SER A 334 22.17 22.11 16.69
C SER A 334 20.81 22.75 17.00
N ARG A 335 19.85 22.64 16.07
CA ARG A 335 18.47 23.12 16.29
C ARG A 335 17.65 22.12 17.10
N ASN A 336 17.97 22.04 18.39
CA ASN A 336 17.17 21.38 19.42
C ASN A 336 16.65 22.40 20.43
N THR A 337 15.62 23.16 20.04
CA THR A 337 14.85 24.03 20.96
C THR A 337 13.37 23.83 20.64
N LEU A 338 12.66 22.93 21.32
CA LEU A 338 12.04 23.14 22.64
C LEU A 338 11.13 24.38 22.70
N ASN A 339 9.83 24.13 22.56
CA ASN A 339 8.83 24.83 23.38
C ASN A 339 8.08 23.77 24.20
N SER A 340 8.74 23.30 25.27
CA SER A 340 8.14 22.41 26.27
C SER A 340 7.59 23.25 27.42
N THR A 341 6.29 23.55 27.39
CA THR A 341 5.56 24.11 28.55
C THR A 341 5.36 23.02 29.61
N ALA A 342 6.44 22.70 30.32
CA ALA A 342 6.45 21.72 31.37
C ALA A 342 5.68 22.22 32.61
N TYR A 343 4.36 22.01 32.69
CA TYR A 343 3.62 21.97 33.96
C TYR A 343 2.29 21.19 33.95
N SER A 344 2.26 20.00 33.36
CA SER A 344 1.43 18.92 33.94
C SER A 344 2.02 17.53 33.66
N ARG A 345 2.11 16.70 34.69
CA ARG A 345 2.51 15.29 34.59
C ARG A 345 1.25 14.49 34.32
N ASP A 346 0.82 14.45 33.07
CA ASP A 346 -0.49 13.90 32.72
C ASP A 346 -0.63 12.43 33.16
N LYS A 347 -1.75 12.16 33.84
CA LYS A 347 -2.15 10.83 34.30
C LYS A 347 -3.16 10.17 33.35
N GLY A 348 -3.58 10.86 32.28
CA GLY A 348 -4.54 10.39 31.28
C GLY A 348 -4.04 9.24 30.39
N ALA A 349 -2.73 9.18 30.10
CA ALA A 349 -2.16 8.11 29.26
C ALA A 349 -2.39 6.68 29.81
N GLY A 350 -2.69 6.53 31.11
CA GLY A 350 -3.06 5.25 31.73
C GLY A 350 -4.56 4.95 31.77
N MET A 351 -5.41 5.74 31.09
CA MET A 351 -6.88 5.62 31.08
C MET A 351 -7.49 5.31 29.71
N LEU A 352 -6.69 5.30 28.63
CA LEU A 352 -7.17 4.95 27.29
C LEU A 352 -6.99 3.46 27.01
N GLY A 353 -7.92 2.90 26.25
CA GLY A 353 -7.76 1.64 25.54
C GLY A 353 -6.96 1.81 24.26
N LEU A 354 -6.59 0.71 23.62
CA LEU A 354 -5.81 0.70 22.37
C LEU A 354 -6.42 -0.30 21.36
N LEU A 355 -6.69 0.20 20.16
CA LEU A 355 -7.11 -0.59 19.00
C LEU A 355 -5.99 -0.56 17.96
N VAL A 356 -5.57 -1.74 17.49
CA VAL A 356 -4.60 -1.96 16.42
C VAL A 356 -5.32 -2.78 15.33
N ILE A 357 -5.15 -2.41 14.06
CA ILE A 357 -5.74 -3.15 12.92
C ILE A 357 -4.66 -3.82 12.07
N GLU A 358 -3.54 -3.14 11.86
CA GLU A 358 -2.30 -3.66 11.27
C GLU A 358 -1.10 -2.99 11.99
N PRO A 359 0.14 -3.48 11.81
CA PRO A 359 1.33 -2.70 12.14
C PRO A 359 1.23 -1.26 11.60
N SER A 360 1.54 -0.28 12.45
CA SER A 360 1.40 1.16 12.18
C SER A 360 -0.02 1.69 11.87
N ARG A 361 -1.08 0.88 12.05
CA ARG A 361 -2.49 1.31 12.04
C ARG A 361 -3.11 1.12 13.43
N ASN A 362 -2.95 2.10 14.31
CA ASN A 362 -3.47 2.06 15.68
C ASN A 362 -4.08 3.38 16.15
N VAL A 363 -4.97 3.30 17.15
CA VAL A 363 -5.66 4.44 17.76
C VAL A 363 -5.97 4.17 19.23
N SER A 364 -5.76 5.16 20.09
CA SER A 364 -6.16 5.11 21.50
C SER A 364 -7.62 5.55 21.66
N HIS A 365 -8.39 4.88 22.52
CA HIS A 365 -9.85 5.08 22.62
C HIS A 365 -10.38 5.10 24.06
N ASN A 366 -11.55 5.72 24.26
CA ASN A 366 -12.25 5.76 25.54
C ASN A 366 -13.29 4.63 25.73
N VAL A 367 -13.51 3.78 24.72
CA VAL A 367 -14.54 2.72 24.76
C VAL A 367 -14.28 1.73 25.91
N GLN A 368 -15.30 1.49 26.74
CA GLN A 368 -15.24 0.62 27.92
C GLN A 368 -16.08 -0.64 27.76
N HIS A 369 -15.48 -1.80 28.05
CA HIS A 369 -16.12 -3.11 28.12
C HIS A 369 -15.29 -4.00 29.07
N HIS A 370 -15.66 -5.27 29.23
CA HIS A 370 -14.87 -6.22 30.01
C HIS A 370 -13.73 -6.82 29.16
N PRO A 371 -12.55 -7.11 29.73
CA PRO A 371 -11.44 -7.74 28.98
C PRO A 371 -11.76 -9.12 28.40
N CYS A 372 -12.77 -9.81 28.94
CA CYS A 372 -13.26 -11.08 28.38
C CYS A 372 -14.09 -10.93 27.10
N GLU A 373 -14.52 -9.71 26.76
CA GLU A 373 -15.33 -9.43 25.57
C GLU A 373 -14.45 -9.10 24.37
N SER A 374 -13.19 -8.69 24.58
CA SER A 374 -12.21 -8.35 23.54
C SER A 374 -12.09 -9.39 22.41
N PRO A 375 -12.03 -10.71 22.65
CA PRO A 375 -11.97 -11.69 21.55
C PRO A 375 -13.23 -11.69 20.66
N ALA A 376 -14.41 -11.45 21.24
CA ALA A 376 -15.66 -11.34 20.49
C ALA A 376 -15.76 -9.98 19.76
N ILE A 377 -15.28 -8.91 20.39
CA ILE A 377 -15.18 -7.57 19.79
C ILE A 377 -14.24 -7.60 18.58
N GLN A 378 -13.04 -8.19 18.70
CA GLN A 378 -12.05 -8.32 17.64
C GLN A 378 -12.60 -9.10 16.43
N GLN A 379 -13.22 -10.27 16.65
CA GLN A 379 -13.83 -11.05 15.56
C GLN A 379 -14.99 -10.29 14.87
N ALA A 380 -15.79 -9.55 15.62
CA ALA A 380 -16.87 -8.73 15.07
C ALA A 380 -16.34 -7.49 14.34
N LEU A 381 -15.28 -6.85 14.82
CA LEU A 381 -14.56 -5.76 14.15
C LEU A 381 -13.95 -6.22 12.83
N VAL A 382 -13.26 -7.37 12.79
CA VAL A 382 -12.72 -7.93 11.52
C VAL A 382 -13.84 -8.17 10.53
N SER A 383 -14.95 -8.79 10.97
CA SER A 383 -16.12 -9.03 10.12
C SER A 383 -16.71 -7.73 9.58
N ARG A 384 -16.73 -6.66 10.39
CA ARG A 384 -17.20 -5.34 9.99
C ARG A 384 -16.23 -4.61 9.05
N ILE A 385 -14.92 -4.73 9.27
CA ILE A 385 -13.87 -4.16 8.40
C ILE A 385 -13.95 -4.80 7.02
N ILE A 386 -14.06 -6.12 6.95
CA ILE A 386 -14.25 -6.87 5.69
C ILE A 386 -15.53 -6.44 4.96
N ASN A 387 -16.67 -6.35 5.68
CA ASN A 387 -17.94 -5.91 5.11
C ASN A 387 -17.99 -4.42 4.74
N ALA A 388 -16.97 -3.63 5.11
CA ALA A 388 -16.82 -2.22 4.73
C ALA A 388 -15.87 -2.01 3.54
N GLN A 389 -15.21 -3.06 3.05
CA GLN A 389 -14.46 -3.02 1.80
C GLN A 389 -15.42 -3.25 0.62
N ASP A 390 -15.20 -2.62 -0.53
CA ASP A 390 -16.05 -2.79 -1.73
C ASP A 390 -15.71 -4.10 -2.49
N LEU A 391 -15.76 -5.24 -1.79
CA LEU A 391 -15.29 -6.53 -2.31
C LEU A 391 -16.17 -7.06 -3.44
N ASP A 392 -17.47 -6.79 -3.43
CA ASP A 392 -18.35 -7.21 -4.51
C ASP A 392 -18.09 -6.39 -5.79
N ARG A 393 -17.81 -5.08 -5.72
CA ARG A 393 -17.34 -4.33 -6.90
C ARG A 393 -15.97 -4.80 -7.37
N ASN A 394 -15.02 -5.02 -6.46
CA ASN A 394 -13.70 -5.58 -6.81
C ASN A 394 -13.86 -6.93 -7.54
N ARG A 395 -14.74 -7.80 -7.05
CA ARG A 395 -15.04 -9.11 -7.66
C ARG A 395 -15.78 -8.95 -8.99
N ASN A 396 -16.74 -8.04 -9.08
CA ASN A 396 -17.53 -7.76 -10.28
C ASN A 396 -16.69 -7.13 -11.40
N PHE A 397 -15.64 -6.37 -11.08
CA PHE A 397 -14.66 -5.89 -12.04
C PHE A 397 -13.97 -7.04 -12.80
N PHE A 398 -13.69 -8.17 -12.13
CA PHE A 398 -13.20 -9.39 -12.78
C PHE A 398 -14.33 -10.33 -13.25
N LEU A 399 -15.61 -9.97 -13.04
CA LEU A 399 -16.80 -10.75 -13.43
C LEU A 399 -17.72 -9.97 -14.38
N TYR A 400 -17.15 -9.44 -15.46
CA TYR A 400 -17.94 -9.11 -16.65
C TYR A 400 -18.80 -10.33 -17.08
N PRO A 401 -20.10 -10.13 -17.36
CA PRO A 401 -20.88 -11.07 -18.17
C PRO A 401 -20.23 -11.24 -19.54
N GLU A 402 -20.46 -12.37 -20.21
CA GLU A 402 -19.88 -12.66 -21.54
C GLU A 402 -20.12 -11.53 -22.56
N LYS A 403 -21.35 -11.03 -22.66
CA LYS A 403 -21.71 -9.84 -23.46
C LYS A 403 -20.91 -8.59 -23.08
N GLY A 404 -20.58 -8.41 -21.80
CA GLY A 404 -19.72 -7.32 -21.32
C GLY A 404 -18.27 -7.44 -21.80
N ILE A 405 -17.73 -8.66 -21.86
CA ILE A 405 -16.39 -8.94 -22.41
C ILE A 405 -16.36 -8.67 -23.92
N HIS A 406 -17.38 -9.13 -24.65
CA HIS A 406 -17.51 -8.83 -26.08
C HIS A 406 -17.64 -7.32 -26.33
N ASN A 407 -18.43 -6.59 -25.53
CA ASN A 407 -18.54 -5.14 -25.64
C ASN A 407 -17.19 -4.44 -25.37
N LEU A 408 -16.44 -4.83 -24.32
CA LEU A 408 -15.10 -4.30 -24.03
C LEU A 408 -14.13 -4.56 -25.19
N LEU A 409 -14.15 -5.76 -25.77
CA LEU A 409 -13.29 -6.11 -26.91
C LEU A 409 -13.75 -5.49 -28.23
N GLY A 410 -15.01 -5.04 -28.31
CA GLY A 410 -15.57 -4.27 -29.42
C GLY A 410 -15.26 -2.78 -29.40
N GLN A 411 -14.96 -2.19 -28.23
CA GLN A 411 -14.58 -0.77 -28.10
C GLN A 411 -13.37 -0.41 -28.98
N LYS A 412 -13.55 0.58 -29.85
CA LYS A 412 -12.54 1.10 -30.78
C LYS A 412 -12.62 2.62 -30.97
N ASP A 413 -13.25 3.33 -30.04
CA ASP A 413 -13.40 4.78 -30.14
C ASP A 413 -12.02 5.42 -29.99
N ASP A 414 -11.57 6.20 -30.98
CA ASP A 414 -10.37 7.02 -30.88
C ASP A 414 -10.64 8.27 -30.02
N PHE A 415 -9.58 8.87 -29.46
CA PHE A 415 -9.65 10.17 -28.82
C PHE A 415 -9.11 11.26 -29.75
N GLU A 416 -9.77 12.43 -29.81
CA GLU A 416 -9.38 13.57 -30.64
C GLU A 416 -9.42 14.90 -29.86
N LEU A 417 -8.34 15.68 -30.00
CA LEU A 417 -8.20 17.03 -29.47
C LEU A 417 -8.99 18.02 -30.34
N LYS A 418 -10.21 18.33 -29.89
CA LYS A 418 -11.10 19.31 -30.54
C LYS A 418 -10.39 20.66 -30.73
N THR A 419 -10.63 21.30 -31.87
CA THR A 419 -10.33 22.74 -32.04
C THR A 419 -11.15 23.56 -31.06
N ILE A 420 -10.50 24.58 -30.51
CA ILE A 420 -11.15 25.79 -29.98
C ILE A 420 -11.50 26.66 -31.18
#